data_AF-A0A1D2M3R3-F1
#
_entry.id   AF-A0A1D2M3R3-F1
#
_cell.length_a   1.000
_cell.length_b   1.000
_cell.length_c   1.000
_cell.angle_alpha   90.00
_cell.angle_beta   90.00
_cell.angle_gamma   90.00
#
_symmetry.space_group_name_H-M   'P 1'
#
loop_
_entity.id
_entity.type
_entity.pdbx_description
1 polymer ?
#
loop_
_entity_poly.entity_id
_entity_poly.type
_entity_poly.pdbx_seq_one_letter_code
_entity_poly.pdbx_strand_id
1 'polypeptide(L)'
;MKIKPGAVDERFLIAEDEIKEEIESDQDMDEEVDDDDDDMDDDKEENLVKEEGKDVKTKVSKAGIVYLSKIPPKMNVKRVRDYFTQFGELNRSFLQPEKKPWKGKRRPKNQTFTEGWIEFKKRRHAKRVAEMLNNQPVGGKKSKEYHDFLWNIKYLRGFLWIHLNERLAYERISQKHKVRAEISAAKRETAFFAKNVDLSRKLKKKGILSKSESTS
;
A
#
# COMPACT_ATOMS: atom_id res chain seq x y z
N MET A 1 44.39 21.91 -26.09
CA MET A 1 43.02 21.83 -25.54
C MET A 1 43.11 21.52 -24.05
N LYS A 2 42.69 22.44 -23.18
CA LYS A 2 42.69 22.25 -21.72
C LYS A 2 41.31 21.75 -21.30
N ILE A 3 41.22 20.52 -20.80
CA ILE A 3 39.97 19.97 -20.24
C ILE A 3 39.95 20.34 -18.74
N LYS A 4 39.00 21.19 -18.34
CA LYS A 4 38.75 21.54 -16.93
C LYS A 4 38.02 20.39 -16.25
N PRO A 5 38.46 19.89 -15.07
CA PRO A 5 37.68 18.95 -14.29
C PRO A 5 36.75 19.71 -13.33
N GLY A 6 35.49 19.28 -13.22
CA GLY A 6 34.62 19.68 -12.11
C GLY A 6 33.42 20.57 -12.46
N ALA A 7 32.72 20.32 -13.56
CA ALA A 7 31.32 20.73 -13.66
C ALA A 7 30.47 19.52 -13.29
N VAL A 8 30.01 19.45 -12.04
CA VAL A 8 28.84 18.64 -11.70
C VAL A 8 27.68 19.18 -12.52
N ASP A 9 27.07 18.32 -13.33
CA ASP A 9 25.96 18.70 -14.22
C ASP A 9 24.84 19.26 -13.36
N GLU A 10 24.44 20.52 -13.57
CA GLU A 10 23.44 21.22 -12.74
C GLU A 10 22.10 20.45 -12.70
N ARG A 11 21.83 19.63 -13.71
CA ARG A 11 20.69 18.69 -13.75
C ARG A 11 20.70 17.66 -12.62
N PHE A 12 21.88 17.26 -12.14
CA PHE A 12 22.04 16.31 -11.05
C PHE A 12 21.79 16.96 -9.68
N LEU A 13 22.16 18.24 -9.54
CA LEU A 13 21.90 19.03 -8.34
C LEU A 13 20.40 19.32 -8.18
N ILE A 14 19.72 19.65 -9.28
CA ILE A 14 18.26 19.87 -9.29
C ILE A 14 17.51 18.59 -8.90
N ALA A 15 17.97 17.41 -9.36
CA ALA A 15 17.38 16.14 -8.99
C ALA A 15 17.65 15.74 -7.52
N GLU A 16 18.79 16.10 -6.95
CA GLU A 16 19.11 15.84 -5.54
C GLU A 16 18.31 16.74 -4.59
N ASP A 17 18.07 17.99 -4.99
CA ASP A 17 17.25 18.93 -4.22
C ASP A 17 15.75 18.61 -4.33
N GLU A 18 15.22 18.19 -5.49
CA GLU A 18 13.83 17.69 -5.61
C GLU A 18 13.59 16.45 -4.74
N ILE A 19 14.55 15.52 -4.68
CA ILE A 19 14.45 14.32 -3.85
C ILE A 19 14.57 14.66 -2.35
N LYS A 20 15.33 15.69 -1.98
CA LYS A 20 15.39 16.17 -0.59
C LYS A 20 14.08 16.83 -0.17
N GLU A 21 13.51 17.69 -1.01
CA GLU A 21 12.24 18.35 -0.70
C GLU A 21 11.08 17.35 -0.53
N GLU A 22 11.01 16.29 -1.35
CA GLU A 22 10.03 15.20 -1.17
C GLU A 22 10.24 14.38 0.13
N ILE A 23 11.47 14.33 0.67
CA ILE A 23 11.79 13.60 1.91
C ILE A 23 11.50 14.44 3.15
N GLU A 24 11.63 15.77 3.06
CA GLU A 24 11.45 16.70 4.18
C GLU A 24 9.97 17.07 4.35
N SER A 25 9.17 17.14 3.26
CA SER A 25 7.73 17.41 3.33
C SER A 25 6.88 16.31 3.99
N ASP A 26 7.39 15.08 4.10
CA ASP A 26 6.71 13.94 4.74
C ASP A 26 7.02 13.83 6.26
N GLN A 27 7.81 14.77 6.84
CA GLN A 27 8.17 14.78 8.27
C GLN A 27 7.08 15.35 9.20
N ASP A 28 6.07 16.05 8.69
CA ASP A 28 5.07 16.77 9.50
C ASP A 28 3.78 15.96 9.80
N MET A 29 3.80 14.63 9.68
CA MET A 29 2.61 13.77 9.88
C MET A 29 2.77 12.67 10.93
N ASP A 30 3.75 12.77 11.81
CA ASP A 30 3.87 11.93 13.01
C ASP A 30 3.46 12.73 14.24
N GLU A 31 2.17 12.73 14.59
CA GLU A 31 1.72 13.02 15.96
C GLU A 31 0.54 12.13 16.38
N GLU A 32 0.81 11.41 17.47
CA GLU A 32 -0.07 10.77 18.46
C GLU A 32 -0.86 9.50 18.09
N VAL A 33 -0.29 8.36 18.51
CA VAL A 33 -1.06 7.15 18.85
C VAL A 33 -0.94 6.98 20.36
N ASP A 34 -1.99 7.37 21.08
CA ASP A 34 -2.14 7.05 22.50
C ASP A 34 -2.35 5.54 22.65
N ASP A 35 -1.44 4.91 23.38
CA ASP A 35 -1.58 3.58 23.94
C ASP A 35 -2.60 3.64 25.09
N ASP A 36 -3.77 3.04 24.89
CA ASP A 36 -4.62 2.59 25.99
C ASP A 36 -4.97 1.11 25.76
N ASP A 37 -4.20 0.26 26.42
CA ASP A 37 -4.60 -1.10 26.79
C ASP A 37 -5.89 -1.03 27.62
N ASP A 38 -6.94 -1.76 27.22
CA ASP A 38 -7.76 -2.44 28.23
C ASP A 38 -8.57 -3.61 27.68
N ASP A 39 -8.68 -4.59 28.57
CA ASP A 39 -9.02 -6.01 28.45
C ASP A 39 -10.37 -6.37 27.84
N MET A 40 -10.46 -7.61 27.34
CA MET A 40 -11.70 -8.31 27.04
C MET A 40 -12.43 -8.71 28.35
N ASP A 41 -13.74 -8.45 28.49
CA ASP A 41 -14.76 -9.50 28.55
C ASP A 41 -16.21 -9.01 28.79
N ASP A 42 -17.11 -9.76 28.15
CA ASP A 42 -18.52 -10.13 28.35
C ASP A 42 -19.60 -9.28 29.08
N ASP A 43 -20.77 -9.27 28.41
CA ASP A 43 -22.16 -9.29 28.91
C ASP A 43 -22.67 -8.33 30.03
N LYS A 44 -23.43 -7.28 29.63
CA LYS A 44 -24.85 -7.03 30.01
C LYS A 44 -25.35 -5.62 29.62
N GLU A 45 -26.66 -5.54 29.38
CA GLU A 45 -27.45 -4.33 29.12
C GLU A 45 -27.31 -3.26 30.22
N GLU A 46 -27.19 -1.98 29.85
CA GLU A 46 -28.24 -0.95 30.05
C GLU A 46 -27.79 0.48 29.62
N ASN A 47 -28.76 1.17 28.99
CA ASN A 47 -29.03 2.59 28.78
C ASN A 47 -28.00 3.74 29.04
N LEU A 48 -28.00 4.68 28.07
CA LEU A 48 -28.02 6.18 28.18
C LEU A 48 -26.90 6.86 29.00
N VAL A 49 -26.06 7.82 28.59
CA VAL A 49 -25.98 8.88 27.57
C VAL A 49 -24.49 9.26 27.44
N LYS A 50 -24.01 9.63 26.25
CA LYS A 50 -22.93 10.62 25.97
C LYS A 50 -22.60 10.53 24.48
N GLU A 51 -23.35 11.32 23.72
CA GLU A 51 -23.08 11.84 22.38
C GLU A 51 -21.77 12.64 22.54
N GLU A 52 -20.63 12.35 21.90
CA GLU A 52 -20.31 12.70 20.51
C GLU A 52 -19.30 11.72 19.88
N GLY A 53 -18.77 10.75 20.65
CA GLY A 53 -17.87 9.68 20.17
C GLY A 53 -18.57 8.35 19.84
N LYS A 54 -19.84 8.19 20.22
CA LYS A 54 -20.62 6.95 20.03
C LYS A 54 -21.09 6.74 18.59
N ASP A 55 -21.25 7.80 17.80
CA ASP A 55 -21.76 7.70 16.44
C ASP A 55 -20.86 6.87 15.52
N VAL A 56 -19.54 7.04 15.62
CA VAL A 56 -18.60 6.27 14.83
C VAL A 56 -18.61 4.81 15.27
N LYS A 57 -18.49 4.54 16.59
CA LYS A 57 -18.48 3.17 17.13
C LYS A 57 -19.80 2.41 16.85
N THR A 58 -20.96 3.06 16.95
CA THR A 58 -22.27 2.45 16.71
C THR A 58 -22.61 2.27 15.23
N LYS A 59 -22.15 3.16 14.33
CA LYS A 59 -22.29 2.96 12.88
C LYS A 59 -21.38 1.84 12.40
N VAL A 60 -20.17 1.75 12.95
CA VAL A 60 -19.19 0.70 12.69
C VAL A 60 -19.72 -0.67 13.17
N SER A 61 -20.38 -0.75 14.32
CA SER A 61 -20.96 -2.03 14.82
C SER A 61 -22.12 -2.56 13.96
N LYS A 62 -22.81 -1.67 13.24
CA LYS A 62 -23.89 -2.04 12.33
C LYS A 62 -23.39 -2.44 10.95
N ALA A 63 -22.24 -1.92 10.51
CA ALA A 63 -21.65 -2.24 9.22
C ALA A 63 -21.16 -3.70 9.17
N GLY A 64 -21.04 -4.24 7.96
CA GLY A 64 -20.46 -5.57 7.77
C GLY A 64 -19.68 -5.66 6.47
N ILE A 65 -18.54 -6.33 6.52
CA ILE A 65 -17.62 -6.43 5.40
C ILE A 65 -17.69 -7.81 4.77
N VAL A 66 -17.66 -7.81 3.45
CA VAL A 66 -17.58 -8.98 2.59
C VAL A 66 -16.23 -8.97 1.89
N TYR A 67 -15.52 -10.09 1.97
CA TYR A 67 -14.29 -10.35 1.25
C TYR A 67 -14.57 -11.14 -0.04
N LEU A 68 -13.93 -10.70 -1.12
CA LEU A 68 -13.94 -11.30 -2.44
C LEU A 68 -12.55 -11.86 -2.71
N SER A 69 -12.43 -13.20 -2.75
CA SER A 69 -11.13 -13.86 -2.97
C SER A 69 -10.68 -13.80 -4.42
N LYS A 70 -11.62 -13.78 -5.36
CA LYS A 70 -11.32 -13.73 -6.80
C LYS A 70 -12.34 -12.88 -7.53
N ILE A 71 -11.85 -11.99 -8.37
CA ILE A 71 -12.65 -11.07 -9.16
C ILE A 71 -12.45 -11.43 -10.63
N PRO A 72 -13.53 -11.67 -11.40
CA PRO A 72 -13.45 -11.88 -12.84
C PRO A 72 -12.55 -10.84 -13.55
N PRO A 73 -11.66 -11.28 -14.47
CA PRO A 73 -10.79 -10.39 -15.22
C PRO A 73 -11.60 -9.30 -15.94
N LYS A 74 -11.03 -8.09 -16.07
CA LYS A 74 -11.66 -6.91 -16.71
C LYS A 74 -12.90 -6.33 -16.01
N MET A 75 -13.34 -6.91 -14.89
CA MET A 75 -14.40 -6.31 -14.11
C MET A 75 -13.87 -5.09 -13.33
N ASN A 76 -14.48 -3.93 -13.56
CA ASN A 76 -14.10 -2.67 -12.92
C ASN A 76 -14.75 -2.52 -11.53
N VAL A 77 -14.12 -1.75 -10.63
CA VAL A 77 -14.61 -1.46 -9.26
C VAL A 77 -16.06 -0.98 -9.27
N LYS A 78 -16.39 -0.08 -10.22
CA LYS A 78 -17.76 0.44 -10.38
C LYS A 78 -18.76 -0.68 -10.65
N ARG A 79 -18.45 -1.61 -11.57
CA ARG A 79 -19.35 -2.73 -11.90
C ARG A 79 -19.57 -3.67 -10.73
N VAL A 80 -18.52 -3.92 -9.94
CA VAL A 80 -18.64 -4.71 -8.71
C VAL A 80 -19.57 -3.99 -7.73
N ARG A 81 -19.35 -2.71 -7.48
CA ARG A 81 -20.20 -1.89 -6.60
C ARG A 81 -21.66 -1.90 -7.07
N ASP A 82 -21.91 -1.65 -8.35
CA ASP A 82 -23.24 -1.64 -8.95
C ASP A 82 -23.93 -3.00 -8.77
N TYR A 83 -23.20 -4.11 -8.98
CA TYR A 83 -23.73 -5.45 -8.77
C TYR A 83 -24.12 -5.71 -7.32
N PHE A 84 -23.32 -5.30 -6.34
CA PHE A 84 -23.64 -5.55 -4.92
C PHE A 84 -24.69 -4.59 -4.35
N THR A 85 -24.90 -3.44 -5.00
CA THR A 85 -25.90 -2.44 -4.59
C THR A 85 -27.32 -3.00 -4.65
N GLN A 86 -27.60 -3.97 -5.53
CA GLN A 86 -28.91 -4.62 -5.63
C GLN A 86 -29.31 -5.43 -4.37
N PHE A 87 -28.34 -5.79 -3.52
CA PHE A 87 -28.57 -6.58 -2.30
C PHE A 87 -28.60 -5.73 -1.02
N GLY A 88 -28.14 -4.48 -1.11
CA GLY A 88 -28.14 -3.53 -0.01
C GLY A 88 -27.27 -2.31 -0.26
N GLU A 89 -27.47 -1.28 0.56
CA GLU A 89 -26.65 -0.05 0.52
C GLU A 89 -25.19 -0.33 0.90
N LEU A 90 -24.28 0.15 0.05
CA LEU A 90 -22.84 0.04 0.22
C LEU A 90 -22.26 1.37 0.71
N ASN A 91 -21.32 1.29 1.65
CA ASN A 91 -20.52 2.43 2.07
C ASN A 91 -19.25 2.51 1.21
N ARG A 92 -18.25 1.70 1.57
CA ARG A 92 -16.93 1.66 0.94
C ARG A 92 -16.70 0.37 0.13
N SER A 93 -15.86 0.45 -0.88
CA SER A 93 -15.47 -0.67 -1.72
C SER A 93 -14.01 -0.50 -2.16
N PHE A 94 -13.20 -1.54 -1.99
CA PHE A 94 -11.78 -1.53 -2.31
C PHE A 94 -11.45 -2.84 -3.01
N LEU A 95 -10.85 -2.75 -4.20
CA LEU A 95 -10.35 -3.92 -4.93
C LEU A 95 -8.84 -3.77 -5.06
N GLN A 96 -8.09 -4.77 -4.58
CA GLN A 96 -6.65 -4.80 -4.65
C GLN A 96 -6.22 -5.07 -6.10
N PRO A 97 -5.53 -4.13 -6.77
CA PRO A 97 -5.01 -4.38 -8.10
C PRO A 97 -3.90 -5.43 -8.05
N GLU A 98 -3.85 -6.27 -9.07
CA GLU A 98 -2.76 -7.23 -9.25
C GLU A 98 -1.43 -6.50 -9.41
N LYS A 99 -0.43 -6.88 -8.59
CA LYS A 99 0.94 -6.34 -8.60
C LYS A 99 1.70 -6.85 -9.85
N LYS A 100 1.29 -6.44 -11.05
CA LYS A 100 2.06 -6.72 -12.29
C LYS A 100 3.09 -5.63 -12.52
N PRO A 101 4.38 -5.97 -12.78
CA PRO A 101 5.38 -4.97 -13.13
C PRO A 101 4.95 -4.30 -14.44
N TRP A 102 4.53 -3.05 -14.32
CA TRP A 102 4.05 -2.29 -15.45
C TRP A 102 5.23 -1.77 -16.26
N LYS A 103 5.37 -2.24 -17.51
CA LYS A 103 6.49 -1.88 -18.40
C LYS A 103 6.24 -0.62 -19.26
N GLY A 104 5.17 0.15 -19.02
CA GLY A 104 4.77 1.29 -19.86
C GLY A 104 4.64 2.62 -19.11
N LYS A 105 4.38 3.72 -19.83
CA LYS A 105 4.12 5.05 -19.21
C LYS A 105 2.68 5.28 -18.74
N ARG A 106 1.68 4.54 -19.23
CA ARG A 106 0.24 4.77 -18.95
C ARG A 106 -0.37 3.61 -18.19
N ARG A 107 -1.24 3.81 -17.19
CA ARG A 107 -1.88 2.68 -16.48
C ARG A 107 -2.65 1.75 -17.44
N PRO A 108 -2.63 0.43 -17.22
CA PRO A 108 -3.38 -0.52 -18.05
C PRO A 108 -4.87 -0.21 -18.01
N LYS A 109 -5.52 -0.16 -19.18
CA LYS A 109 -6.98 0.03 -19.28
C LYS A 109 -7.79 -1.11 -18.67
N ASN A 110 -7.20 -2.31 -18.60
CA ASN A 110 -7.85 -3.53 -18.12
C ASN A 110 -7.15 -4.06 -16.87
N GLN A 111 -7.13 -3.25 -15.82
CA GLN A 111 -6.57 -3.66 -14.53
C GLN A 111 -7.33 -4.89 -14.01
N THR A 112 -6.58 -5.95 -13.71
CA THR A 112 -7.07 -7.12 -12.99
C THR A 112 -6.91 -6.88 -11.49
N PHE A 113 -7.84 -7.44 -10.72
CA PHE A 113 -7.86 -7.34 -9.26
C PHE A 113 -7.67 -8.73 -8.68
N THR A 114 -6.83 -8.84 -7.66
CA THR A 114 -6.59 -10.11 -6.96
C THR A 114 -7.70 -10.35 -5.94
N GLU A 115 -7.99 -9.34 -5.12
CA GLU A 115 -8.87 -9.45 -3.98
C GLU A 115 -9.76 -8.21 -3.86
N GLY A 116 -10.83 -8.30 -3.07
CA GLY A 116 -11.72 -7.17 -2.82
C GLY A 116 -12.41 -7.20 -1.47
N TRP A 117 -12.75 -6.01 -0.97
CA TRP A 117 -13.49 -5.79 0.26
C TRP A 117 -14.62 -4.83 -0.02
N ILE A 118 -15.82 -5.20 0.41
CA ILE A 118 -17.04 -4.42 0.24
C ILE A 118 -17.69 -4.25 1.60
N GLU A 119 -17.91 -3.00 1.99
CA GLU A 119 -18.59 -2.65 3.22
C GLU A 119 -20.06 -2.35 2.96
N PHE A 120 -20.93 -3.16 3.54
CA PHE A 120 -22.36 -2.91 3.60
C PHE A 120 -22.70 -2.06 4.81
N LYS A 121 -23.67 -1.16 4.65
CA LYS A 121 -24.17 -0.32 5.74
C LYS A 121 -24.81 -1.12 6.89
N LYS A 122 -25.36 -2.31 6.60
CA LYS A 122 -25.88 -3.24 7.62
C LYS A 122 -25.29 -4.64 7.44
N ARG A 123 -24.75 -5.24 8.52
CA ARG A 123 -24.11 -6.57 8.54
C ARG A 123 -25.03 -7.70 8.09
N ARG A 124 -26.35 -7.55 8.25
CA ARG A 124 -27.35 -8.52 7.77
C ARG A 124 -27.30 -8.69 6.24
N HIS A 125 -27.06 -7.61 5.49
CA HIS A 125 -26.93 -7.68 4.03
C HIS A 125 -25.63 -8.40 3.66
N ALA A 126 -24.52 -8.10 4.35
CA ALA A 126 -23.25 -8.78 4.16
C ALA A 126 -23.35 -10.30 4.40
N LYS A 127 -23.97 -10.74 5.50
CA LYS A 127 -24.20 -12.16 5.80
C LYS A 127 -25.03 -12.85 4.72
N ARG A 128 -26.20 -12.28 4.40
CA ARG A 128 -27.10 -12.81 3.37
C ARG A 128 -26.42 -12.90 2.00
N VAL A 129 -25.64 -11.88 1.64
CA VAL A 129 -24.88 -11.85 0.38
C VAL A 129 -23.85 -12.96 0.35
N ALA A 130 -23.08 -13.16 1.42
CA ALA A 130 -22.10 -14.23 1.47
C ALA A 130 -22.77 -15.61 1.37
N GLU A 131 -23.88 -15.85 2.05
CA GLU A 131 -24.61 -17.12 1.98
C GLU A 131 -25.23 -17.37 0.60
N MET A 132 -25.82 -16.33 -0.01
CA MET A 132 -26.59 -16.47 -1.25
C MET A 132 -25.72 -16.47 -2.51
N LEU A 133 -24.67 -15.65 -2.54
CA LEU A 133 -23.85 -15.44 -3.74
C LEU A 133 -22.57 -16.26 -3.77
N ASN A 134 -22.13 -16.82 -2.64
CA ASN A 134 -20.94 -17.67 -2.68
C ASN A 134 -21.19 -18.89 -3.57
N ASN A 135 -20.23 -19.17 -4.46
CA ASN A 135 -20.29 -20.18 -5.53
C ASN A 135 -21.39 -19.96 -6.58
N GLN A 136 -22.02 -18.79 -6.64
CA GLN A 136 -22.96 -18.47 -7.72
C GLN A 136 -22.22 -17.94 -8.96
N PRO A 137 -22.73 -18.20 -10.18
CA PRO A 137 -22.12 -17.66 -11.40
C PRO A 137 -22.21 -16.14 -11.43
N VAL A 138 -21.12 -15.49 -11.84
CA VAL A 138 -21.05 -14.02 -11.99
C VAL A 138 -21.80 -13.57 -13.23
N GLY A 139 -21.62 -14.33 -14.32
CA GLY A 139 -22.36 -14.16 -15.56
C GLY A 139 -23.72 -14.85 -15.52
N GLY A 140 -24.55 -14.50 -16.50
CA GLY A 140 -25.84 -15.16 -16.71
C GLY A 140 -25.76 -16.09 -17.91
N LYS A 141 -26.19 -15.60 -19.08
CA LYS A 141 -26.16 -16.37 -20.34
C LYS A 141 -24.73 -16.68 -20.79
N LYS A 142 -24.55 -17.81 -21.49
CA LYS A 142 -23.27 -18.27 -22.10
C LYS A 142 -22.55 -17.22 -22.96
N SER A 143 -23.30 -16.29 -23.56
CA SER A 143 -22.73 -15.21 -24.38
C SER A 143 -22.05 -14.09 -23.56
N LYS A 144 -22.23 -14.03 -22.25
CA LYS A 144 -21.67 -12.95 -21.41
C LYS A 144 -20.22 -13.23 -21.02
N GLU A 145 -19.43 -12.16 -20.95
CA GLU A 145 -17.98 -12.20 -20.69
C GLU A 145 -17.56 -12.92 -19.39
N TYR A 146 -18.44 -12.96 -18.38
CA TYR A 146 -18.14 -13.54 -17.05
C TYR A 146 -18.86 -14.86 -16.78
N HIS A 147 -19.36 -15.54 -17.81
CA HIS A 147 -20.16 -16.77 -17.67
C HIS A 147 -19.45 -17.87 -16.88
N ASP A 148 -18.17 -18.10 -17.18
CA ASP A 148 -17.42 -19.23 -16.62
C ASP A 148 -16.84 -18.95 -15.21
N PHE A 149 -17.09 -17.75 -14.68
CA PHE A 149 -16.60 -17.34 -13.38
C PHE A 149 -17.67 -17.49 -12.31
N LEU A 150 -17.26 -18.01 -11.16
CA LEU A 150 -18.07 -18.07 -9.95
C LEU A 150 -17.62 -17.00 -8.96
N TRP A 151 -18.58 -16.46 -8.21
CA TRP A 151 -18.33 -15.61 -7.05
C TRP A 151 -17.71 -16.44 -5.91
N ASN A 152 -16.58 -15.99 -5.36
CA ASN A 152 -16.00 -16.54 -4.14
C ASN A 152 -16.03 -15.44 -3.08
N ILE A 153 -16.94 -15.60 -2.11
CA ILE A 153 -17.36 -14.54 -1.20
C ILE A 153 -17.37 -15.06 0.23
N LYS A 154 -16.78 -14.30 1.16
CA LYS A 154 -16.79 -14.61 2.58
C LYS A 154 -17.22 -13.39 3.39
N TYR A 155 -18.18 -13.57 4.31
CA TYR A 155 -18.47 -12.57 5.33
C TYR A 155 -17.39 -12.59 6.41
N LEU A 156 -16.87 -11.42 6.78
CA LEU A 156 -15.87 -11.28 7.83
C LEU A 156 -16.53 -10.79 9.12
N ARG A 157 -16.70 -11.69 10.10
CA ARG A 157 -17.29 -11.36 11.40
C ARG A 157 -16.32 -10.51 12.23
N GLY A 158 -16.80 -9.40 12.79
CA GLY A 158 -15.98 -8.51 13.64
C GLY A 158 -14.92 -7.71 12.89
N PHE A 159 -14.83 -7.86 11.57
CA PHE A 159 -13.85 -7.15 10.76
C PHE A 159 -14.35 -5.76 10.40
N LEU A 160 -13.55 -4.74 10.72
CA LEU A 160 -13.84 -3.35 10.45
C LEU A 160 -12.97 -2.84 9.30
N TRP A 161 -13.43 -1.80 8.62
CA TRP A 161 -12.67 -1.23 7.49
C TRP A 161 -11.33 -0.65 7.94
N ILE A 162 -11.26 -0.16 9.18
CA ILE A 162 -10.02 0.33 9.78
C ILE A 162 -8.93 -0.75 9.80
N HIS A 163 -9.27 -2.01 10.09
CA HIS A 163 -8.30 -3.11 10.11
C HIS A 163 -7.73 -3.39 8.71
N LEU A 164 -8.52 -3.15 7.65
CA LEU A 164 -8.03 -3.24 6.27
C LEU A 164 -7.02 -2.12 5.98
N ASN A 165 -7.38 -0.89 6.32
CA ASN A 165 -6.53 0.28 6.10
C ASN A 165 -5.23 0.18 6.88
N GLU A 166 -5.30 -0.21 8.15
CA GLU A 166 -4.17 -0.41 9.05
C GLU A 166 -3.19 -1.44 8.47
N ARG A 167 -3.68 -2.62 8.07
CA ARG A 167 -2.85 -3.64 7.41
C ARG A 167 -2.17 -3.10 6.15
N LEU A 168 -2.90 -2.39 5.29
CA LEU A 168 -2.36 -1.82 4.06
C LEU A 168 -1.33 -0.71 4.33
N ALA A 169 -1.56 0.12 5.36
CA ALA A 169 -0.65 1.16 5.80
C ALA A 169 0.64 0.54 6.34
N TYR A 170 0.53 -0.44 7.22
CA TYR A 170 1.67 -1.18 7.77
C TYR A 170 2.51 -1.83 6.66
N GLU A 171 1.89 -2.49 5.69
CA GLU A 171 2.61 -3.07 4.55
C GLU A 171 3.39 -2.00 3.77
N ARG A 172 2.77 -0.85 3.49
CA ARG A 172 3.44 0.25 2.76
C ARG A 172 4.59 0.83 3.55
N ILE A 173 4.39 1.08 4.84
CA ILE A 173 5.40 1.63 5.75
C ILE A 173 6.59 0.68 5.81
N SER A 174 6.35 -0.61 6.08
CA SER A 174 7.40 -1.64 6.12
C SER A 174 8.22 -1.71 4.82
N GLN A 175 7.55 -1.69 3.65
CA GLN A 175 8.24 -1.69 2.36
C GLN A 175 9.07 -0.41 2.14
N LYS A 176 8.52 0.76 2.50
CA LYS A 176 9.25 2.04 2.43
C LYS A 176 10.50 2.02 3.32
N HIS A 177 10.39 1.54 4.56
CA HIS A 177 11.53 1.44 5.46
C HIS A 177 12.62 0.51 4.93
N LYS A 178 12.25 -0.62 4.36
CA LYS A 178 13.21 -1.56 3.75
C LYS A 178 13.99 -0.91 2.61
N VAL A 179 13.31 -0.29 1.66
CA VAL A 179 13.94 0.42 0.54
C VAL A 179 14.84 1.55 1.04
N ARG A 180 14.39 2.32 2.04
CA ARG A 180 15.18 3.40 2.64
C ARG A 180 16.45 2.88 3.30
N ALA A 181 16.38 1.75 4.01
CA ALA A 181 17.54 1.11 4.62
C ALA A 181 18.54 0.62 3.56
N GLU A 182 18.06 0.00 2.47
CA GLU A 182 18.89 -0.44 1.34
C GLU A 182 19.60 0.75 0.67
N ILE A 183 18.87 1.86 0.41
CA ILE A 183 19.46 3.08 -0.15
C ILE A 183 20.51 3.68 0.81
N SER A 184 20.22 3.73 2.10
CA SER A 184 21.14 4.25 3.12
C SER A 184 22.43 3.45 3.20
N ALA A 185 22.34 2.11 3.14
CA ALA A 185 23.50 1.23 3.10
C ALA A 185 24.36 1.49 1.84
N ALA A 186 23.74 1.55 0.66
CA ALA A 186 24.43 1.84 -0.60
C ALA A 186 25.09 3.24 -0.61
N LYS A 187 24.41 4.25 -0.06
CA LYS A 187 24.98 5.60 0.12
C LYS A 187 26.20 5.60 1.05
N ARG A 188 26.15 4.83 2.14
CA ARG A 188 27.27 4.71 3.08
C ARG A 188 28.48 4.04 2.43
N GLU A 189 28.26 2.96 1.67
CA GLU A 189 29.33 2.27 0.94
C GLU A 189 29.97 3.20 -0.10
N THR A 190 29.17 3.83 -0.96
CA THR A 190 29.68 4.76 -1.99
C THR A 190 30.43 5.96 -1.39
N ALA A 191 29.93 6.54 -0.30
CA ALA A 191 30.63 7.61 0.42
C ALA A 191 31.97 7.13 0.99
N PHE A 192 32.04 5.91 1.51
CA PHE A 192 33.29 5.30 2.00
C PHE A 192 34.29 5.10 0.86
N PHE A 193 33.86 4.57 -0.29
CA PHE A 193 34.71 4.42 -1.47
C PHE A 193 35.23 5.77 -1.98
N ALA A 194 34.36 6.78 -2.10
CA ALA A 194 34.75 8.13 -2.54
C ALA A 194 35.81 8.74 -1.61
N LYS A 195 35.59 8.65 -0.29
CA LYS A 195 36.55 9.12 0.72
C LYS A 195 37.90 8.43 0.58
N ASN A 196 37.92 7.10 0.40
CA ASN A 196 39.17 6.35 0.24
C ASN A 196 39.92 6.72 -1.05
N VAL A 197 39.22 6.88 -2.17
CA VAL A 197 39.82 7.32 -3.44
C VAL A 197 40.44 8.71 -3.31
N ASP A 198 39.75 9.64 -2.66
CA ASP A 198 40.27 11.00 -2.44
C ASP A 198 41.47 11.01 -1.49
N LEU A 199 41.47 10.18 -0.44
CA LEU A 199 42.62 9.99 0.43
C LEU A 199 43.80 9.41 -0.36
N SER A 200 43.61 8.35 -1.16
CA SER A 200 44.67 7.79 -2.01
C SER A 200 45.21 8.82 -3.00
N ARG A 201 44.36 9.65 -3.62
CA ARG A 201 44.78 10.73 -4.52
C ARG A 201 45.64 11.77 -3.79
N LYS A 202 45.21 12.19 -2.59
CA LYS A 202 45.95 13.15 -1.74
C LYS A 202 47.30 12.59 -1.31
N LEU A 203 47.36 11.32 -0.92
CA LEU A 203 48.59 10.65 -0.51
C LEU A 203 49.59 10.48 -1.67
N LYS A 204 49.11 10.12 -2.87
CA LYS A 204 49.92 10.11 -4.10
C LYS A 204 50.49 11.50 -4.41
N LYS A 205 49.67 12.56 -4.31
CA LYS A 205 50.09 13.95 -4.56
C LYS A 205 51.12 14.45 -3.55
N LYS A 206 51.07 13.98 -2.30
CA LYS A 206 52.05 14.28 -1.25
C LYS A 206 53.34 13.45 -1.35
N GLY A 207 53.47 12.56 -2.34
CA GLY A 207 54.67 11.74 -2.55
C GLY A 207 54.84 10.60 -1.54
N ILE A 208 53.82 10.30 -0.72
CA ILE A 208 53.89 9.30 0.35
C ILE A 208 53.66 7.88 -0.21
N LEU A 209 52.93 7.74 -1.32
CA LEU A 209 52.88 6.51 -2.11
C LEU A 209 53.81 6.65 -3.32
N SER A 210 55.07 6.26 -3.17
CA SER A 210 55.97 6.02 -4.30
C SER A 210 55.58 4.72 -5.01
N LYS A 211 55.79 4.70 -6.33
CA LYS A 211 55.44 3.62 -7.24
C LYS A 211 56.22 2.34 -6.83
N SER A 212 55.56 1.34 -6.26
CA SER A 212 56.13 -0.01 -6.20
C SER A 212 56.00 -0.62 -7.60
N GLU A 213 57.04 -0.45 -8.42
CA GLU A 213 57.24 -1.21 -9.64
C GLU A 213 57.65 -2.65 -9.28
N SER A 214 56.97 -3.59 -9.94
CA SER A 214 57.54 -4.81 -10.54
C SER A 214 58.51 -5.66 -9.73
N THR A 215 58.07 -6.87 -9.33
CA THR A 215 58.93 -8.06 -9.39
C THR A 215 58.11 -9.23 -9.92
N SER A 216 58.71 -9.87 -10.93
CA SER A 216 58.33 -11.10 -11.63
C SER A 216 58.04 -12.29 -10.73
#